data_AF-A0A7S4LLR2-F1
#
_entry.id   AF-A0A7S4LLR2-F1
#
_cell.length_a   1.000
_cell.length_b   1.000
_cell.length_c   1.000
_cell.angle_alpha   90.00
_cell.angle_beta   90.00
_cell.angle_gamma   90.00
#
_symmetry.space_group_name_H-M   'P 1'
#
loop_
_entity.id
_entity.type
_entity.pdbx_description
1 polymer ?
#
loop_
_entity_poly.entity_id
_entity_poly.type
_entity_poly.pdbx_seq_one_letter_code
_entity_poly.pdbx_strand_id
1 'polypeptide(L)'
;PECPYTRDFAVGLWVSFGALPTPTTPLLRMRSHKHEQWSIVIQGDGLAVFTVKTGDAQDREVARTSVALQPTSGRHEIRASYHNRGIHLQVDGLWAPPVHVAGERA
;
A
#
# COMPACT_ATOMS: atom_id res chain seq x y z
N PRO A 1 -16.98 0.11 -27.44
CA PRO A 1 -16.87 0.90 -26.19
C PRO A 1 -15.53 0.59 -25.51
N GLU A 2 -14.57 1.50 -25.59
CA GLU A 2 -13.33 1.38 -24.83
C GLU A 2 -13.71 1.39 -23.35
N CYS A 3 -13.41 0.31 -22.65
CA CYS A 3 -13.51 0.28 -21.20
C CYS A 3 -12.53 1.34 -20.68
N PRO A 4 -12.97 2.44 -20.03
CA PRO A 4 -12.05 3.44 -19.55
C PRO A 4 -11.11 2.77 -18.54
N TYR A 5 -9.81 2.89 -18.76
CA TYR A 5 -8.79 2.38 -17.83
C TYR A 5 -8.92 3.13 -16.51
N THR A 6 -9.77 2.65 -15.60
CA THR A 6 -9.77 3.13 -14.22
C THR A 6 -8.51 2.56 -13.58
N ARG A 7 -7.62 3.46 -13.12
CA ARG A 7 -6.44 3.11 -12.30
C ARG A 7 -6.84 2.59 -10.91
N ASP A 8 -8.14 2.57 -10.64
CA ASP A 8 -8.69 2.22 -9.35
C ASP A 8 -8.61 0.71 -9.14
N PHE A 9 -8.13 0.34 -7.96
CA PHE A 9 -8.08 -1.05 -7.55
C PHE A 9 -8.20 -1.16 -6.03
N ALA A 10 -8.61 -2.35 -5.59
CA ALA A 10 -8.49 -2.78 -4.22
C ALA A 10 -7.81 -4.15 -4.19
N VAL A 11 -6.99 -4.38 -3.17
CA VAL A 11 -6.33 -5.65 -2.92
C VAL A 11 -6.52 -6.06 -1.47
N GLY A 12 -6.80 -7.33 -1.25
CA GLY A 12 -6.85 -7.96 0.06
C GLY A 12 -5.81 -9.08 0.13
N LEU A 13 -5.01 -9.08 1.19
CA LEU A 13 -3.96 -10.08 1.45
C LEU A 13 -4.22 -10.70 2.82
N TRP A 14 -4.06 -12.02 2.91
CA TRP A 14 -3.93 -12.73 4.18
C TRP A 14 -2.47 -13.15 4.32
N VAL A 15 -1.79 -12.66 5.35
CA VAL A 15 -0.37 -12.95 5.59
C VAL A 15 -0.19 -13.53 6.99
N SER A 16 0.72 -14.48 7.13
CA SER A 16 1.04 -15.09 8.42
C SER A 16 2.51 -14.88 8.75
N PHE A 17 2.79 -14.38 9.94
CA PHE A 17 4.16 -14.20 10.43
C PHE A 17 4.37 -14.99 11.73
N GLY A 18 5.52 -15.67 11.84
CA GLY A 18 5.94 -16.32 13.09
C GLY A 18 6.51 -15.33 14.12
N ALA A 19 7.13 -14.24 13.63
CA ALA A 19 7.68 -13.12 14.40
C ALA A 19 7.69 -11.87 13.49
N LEU A 20 7.91 -10.67 14.05
CA LEU A 20 8.07 -9.46 13.23
C LEU A 20 9.19 -9.67 12.19
N PRO A 21 8.94 -9.37 10.90
CA PRO A 21 9.97 -9.45 9.90
C PRO A 21 11.03 -8.36 10.12
N THR A 22 12.23 -8.76 10.53
CA THR A 22 13.43 -7.90 10.50
C THR A 22 14.40 -8.45 9.46
N PRO A 23 14.67 -7.75 8.32
CA PRO A 23 14.29 -6.38 7.96
C PRO A 23 12.91 -6.27 7.24
N THR A 24 12.59 -5.07 6.73
CA THR A 24 11.37 -4.77 5.95
C THR A 24 11.06 -5.84 4.91
N THR A 25 9.87 -6.43 5.01
CA THR A 25 9.39 -7.50 4.14
C THR A 25 8.39 -6.96 3.10
N PRO A 26 8.69 -7.05 1.80
CA PRO A 26 7.74 -6.70 0.75
C PRO A 26 6.65 -7.76 0.62
N LEU A 27 5.39 -7.33 0.58
CA LEU A 27 4.25 -8.23 0.40
C LEU A 27 3.70 -8.20 -1.03
N LEU A 28 3.56 -6.99 -1.57
CA LEU A 28 3.04 -6.79 -2.91
C LEU A 28 3.72 -5.60 -3.57
N ARG A 29 4.04 -5.75 -4.86
CA ARG A 29 4.46 -4.66 -5.72
C ARG A 29 3.68 -4.73 -7.02
N MET A 30 3.03 -3.64 -7.39
CA MET A 30 2.32 -3.49 -8.65
C MET A 30 2.94 -2.33 -9.43
N ARG A 31 2.98 -2.46 -10.76
CA ARG A 31 3.50 -1.44 -11.66
C ARG A 31 2.54 -1.26 -12.82
N SER A 32 2.34 -0.01 -13.23
CA SER A 32 1.61 0.29 -14.46
C SER A 32 2.57 0.39 -15.65
N HIS A 33 2.02 0.29 -16.87
CA HIS A 33 2.76 0.56 -18.10
C HIS A 33 3.20 2.04 -18.21
N LYS A 34 2.63 2.94 -17.41
CA LYS A 34 3.03 4.36 -17.28
C LYS A 34 4.01 4.55 -16.12
N HIS A 35 4.70 3.48 -15.73
CA HIS A 35 5.76 3.40 -14.74
C HIS A 35 5.35 3.68 -13.27
N GLU A 36 4.12 4.11 -12.96
CA GLU A 36 3.67 4.25 -11.56
C GLU A 36 3.83 2.92 -10.80
N GLN A 37 4.30 3.00 -9.54
CA GLN A 37 4.52 1.84 -8.70
C GLN A 37 3.75 1.96 -7.39
N TRP A 38 3.08 0.87 -7.02
CA TRP A 38 2.43 0.70 -5.72
C TRP A 38 3.13 -0.41 -4.96
N SER A 39 3.33 -0.24 -3.66
CA SER A 39 3.89 -1.29 -2.82
C SER A 39 3.29 -1.35 -1.43
N ILE A 40 3.06 -2.57 -0.97
CA ILE A 40 2.68 -2.89 0.40
C ILE A 40 3.85 -3.63 1.04
N VAL A 41 4.32 -3.14 2.18
CA VAL A 41 5.44 -3.72 2.94
C VAL A 41 5.09 -3.79 4.42
N ILE A 42 5.71 -4.73 5.14
CA ILE A 42 5.76 -4.72 6.61
C ILE A 42 7.16 -4.30 7.02
N GLN A 43 7.27 -3.23 7.79
CA GLN A 43 8.53 -2.75 8.36
C GLN A 43 8.87 -3.53 9.64
N GLY A 44 10.16 -3.55 10.00
CA GLY A 44 10.64 -4.34 11.15
C GLY A 44 10.21 -3.83 12.52
N ASP A 45 9.60 -2.64 12.59
CA ASP A 45 8.93 -2.09 13.76
C ASP A 45 7.44 -2.50 13.84
N GLY A 46 6.96 -3.32 12.92
CA GLY A 46 5.57 -3.76 12.87
C GLY A 46 4.63 -2.80 12.16
N LEU A 47 5.12 -1.84 11.37
CA LEU A 47 4.26 -1.00 10.54
C LEU A 47 3.95 -1.69 9.20
N ALA A 48 2.67 -1.85 8.91
CA ALA A 48 2.23 -2.05 7.53
C ALA A 48 2.22 -0.71 6.81
N VAL A 49 2.85 -0.64 5.65
CA VAL A 49 2.99 0.59 4.87
C VAL A 49 2.52 0.37 3.45
N PHE A 50 1.70 1.29 2.96
CA PHE A 50 1.30 1.37 1.56
C PHE A 50 1.85 2.66 0.93
N THR A 51 2.62 2.51 -0.14
CA THR A 51 3.28 3.63 -0.84
C THR A 51 2.92 3.67 -2.31
N VAL A 52 2.79 4.87 -2.86
CA VAL A 52 2.73 5.15 -4.29
C VAL A 52 3.97 5.94 -4.68
N LYS A 53 4.65 5.48 -5.72
CA LYS A 53 5.79 6.15 -6.34
C LYS A 53 5.44 6.51 -7.77
N THR A 54 5.95 7.66 -8.21
CA THR A 54 5.94 8.02 -9.63
C THR A 54 6.76 7.02 -10.42
N GLY A 55 6.46 6.97 -11.71
CA GLY A 55 7.21 6.19 -12.67
C GLY A 55 8.24 6.98 -13.47
N ASP A 56 8.54 8.21 -13.05
CA ASP A 56 9.61 8.98 -13.65
C ASP A 56 10.97 8.39 -13.26
N ALA A 57 12.04 8.87 -13.90
CA ALA A 57 13.40 8.38 -13.66
C ALA A 57 13.87 8.48 -12.19
N GLN A 58 13.11 9.14 -11.32
CA GLN A 58 13.44 9.38 -9.92
C GLN A 58 12.64 8.49 -8.94
N ASP A 59 11.64 7.72 -9.39
CA ASP A 59 10.79 6.85 -8.55
C ASP A 59 10.32 7.56 -7.26
N ARG A 60 9.92 8.84 -7.38
CA ARG A 60 9.62 9.70 -6.23
C ARG A 60 8.38 9.20 -5.50
N GLU A 61 8.47 9.06 -4.17
CA GLU A 61 7.30 8.78 -3.34
C GLU A 61 6.34 9.97 -3.35
N VAL A 62 5.09 9.72 -3.72
CA VAL A 62 4.04 10.75 -3.85
C VAL A 62 2.85 10.49 -2.93
N ALA A 63 2.73 9.30 -2.36
CA ALA A 63 1.81 9.02 -1.27
C ALA A 63 2.35 7.91 -0.38
N ARG A 64 2.11 8.03 0.92
CA ARG A 64 2.45 7.03 1.93
C ARG A 64 1.43 7.07 3.04
N THR A 65 0.93 5.91 3.43
CA THR A 65 0.16 5.73 4.66
C THR A 65 0.61 4.47 5.37
N SER A 66 0.43 4.42 6.69
CA SER A 66 0.86 3.29 7.51
C SER A 66 -0.05 3.09 8.72
N VAL A 67 -0.14 1.84 9.16
CA VAL A 67 -0.85 1.44 10.37
C VAL A 67 -0.05 0.36 11.10
N ALA A 68 -0.13 0.36 12.42
CA ALA A 68 0.54 -0.64 13.24
C ALA A 68 -0.14 -2.01 13.12
N LEU A 69 0.67 -3.05 13.01
CA LEU A 69 0.28 -4.45 13.09
C LEU A 69 0.22 -4.84 14.59
N GLN A 70 -0.94 -5.25 15.09
CA GLN A 70 -1.10 -5.78 16.45
C GLN A 70 -1.97 -7.03 16.47
N PRO A 71 -1.58 -8.11 17.17
CA PRO A 71 -0.23 -8.46 17.65
C PRO A 71 0.71 -8.76 16.48
N THR A 72 1.99 -9.03 16.75
CA THR A 72 3.01 -9.14 15.69
C THR A 72 3.23 -10.54 15.12
N SER A 73 2.58 -11.54 15.70
CA SER A 73 2.57 -12.92 15.24
C SER A 73 1.14 -13.40 15.00
N GLY A 74 1.01 -14.34 14.07
CA GLY A 74 -0.28 -14.88 13.67
C GLY A 74 -0.64 -14.47 12.24
N ARG A 75 -1.95 -14.60 11.95
CA ARG A 75 -2.52 -14.31 10.63
C ARG A 75 -3.13 -12.92 10.66
N HIS A 76 -2.78 -12.12 9.66
CA HIS A 76 -3.22 -10.74 9.51
C HIS A 76 -3.94 -10.55 8.18
N GLU A 77 -5.00 -9.76 8.21
CA GLU A 77 -5.69 -9.27 7.02
C GLU A 77 -5.17 -7.87 6.68
N ILE A 78 -4.70 -7.69 5.44
CA ILE A 78 -4.23 -6.40 4.94
C ILE A 78 -5.05 -6.03 3.72
N ARG A 79 -5.73 -4.89 3.77
CA ARG A 79 -6.49 -4.35 2.65
C ARG A 79 -5.89 -3.02 2.24
N ALA A 80 -5.66 -2.83 0.95
CA ALA A 80 -5.23 -1.56 0.40
C ALA A 80 -6.05 -1.22 -0.83
N SER A 81 -6.35 0.05 -1.03
CA SER A 81 -7.03 0.52 -2.23
C SER A 81 -6.42 1.81 -2.73
N TYR A 82 -6.42 1.94 -4.04
CA TYR A 82 -6.15 3.18 -4.76
C TYR A 82 -7.43 3.54 -5.49
N HIS A 83 -8.05 4.67 -5.14
CA HIS A 83 -9.27 5.14 -5.79
C HIS A 83 -9.32 6.65 -5.77
N ASN A 84 -9.70 7.27 -6.89
CA ASN A 84 -9.75 8.73 -7.02
C ASN A 84 -8.47 9.44 -6.51
N ARG A 85 -7.29 8.86 -6.83
CA ARG A 85 -5.97 9.36 -6.39
C ARG A 85 -5.75 9.38 -4.87
N GLY A 86 -6.66 8.78 -4.10
CA GLY A 86 -6.52 8.48 -2.68
C GLY A 86 -5.97 7.07 -2.48
N ILE A 87 -5.17 6.91 -1.43
CA ILE A 87 -4.77 5.61 -0.90
C ILE A 87 -5.38 5.36 0.47
N HIS A 88 -5.85 4.13 0.65
CA HIS A 88 -6.37 3.63 1.91
C HIS A 88 -5.64 2.35 2.28
N LEU A 89 -5.39 2.17 3.56
CA LEU A 89 -4.78 0.98 4.13
C LEU A 89 -5.54 0.59 5.39
N GLN A 90 -5.86 -0.70 5.50
CA GLN A 90 -6.46 -1.30 6.67
C GLN A 90 -5.69 -2.56 7.04
N VAL A 91 -5.46 -2.77 8.33
CA VAL A 91 -4.85 -3.97 8.89
C VAL A 91 -5.69 -4.45 10.05
N ASP A 92 -6.17 -5.70 9.99
CA ASP A 92 -6.98 -6.33 11.03
C ASP A 92 -8.15 -5.45 11.51
N GLY A 93 -8.82 -4.78 10.57
CA GLY A 93 -9.92 -3.86 10.86
C GLY A 93 -9.50 -2.41 11.19
N LEU A 94 -8.24 -2.17 11.56
CA LEU A 94 -7.71 -0.85 11.89
C LEU A 94 -7.32 -0.07 10.64
N TRP A 95 -7.83 1.16 10.52
CA TRP A 95 -7.56 2.03 9.38
C TRP A 95 -6.33 2.91 9.63
N ALA A 96 -5.47 2.97 8.61
CA ALA A 96 -4.50 4.05 8.49
C ALA A 96 -5.23 5.36 8.09
N PRO A 97 -4.67 6.54 8.40
CA PRO A 97 -5.17 7.80 7.87
C PRO A 97 -5.20 7.76 6.32
N PRO A 98 -6.31 8.15 5.67
CA PRO A 98 -6.36 8.22 4.22
C PRO A 98 -5.43 9.33 3.70
N VAL A 99 -4.76 9.08 2.58
CA VAL A 99 -3.77 10.02 1.99
C VAL A 99 -4.04 10.19 0.50
N HIS A 100 -3.92 11.41 0.00
CA HIS A 100 -3.99 11.71 -1.43
C HIS A 100 -2.58 11.76 -2.02
N VAL A 101 -2.46 11.39 -3.30
CA VAL A 101 -1.22 11.54 -4.06
C VAL A 101 -0.86 13.03 -4.19
N ALA A 102 0.32 13.39 -3.70
CA ALA A 102 0.82 14.76 -3.71
C ALA A 102 1.05 15.28 -5.14
N GLY A 103 0.70 16.54 -5.37
CA GLY A 103 0.93 17.24 -6.64
C GLY A 103 -0.25 17.24 -7.61
N GLU A 104 -1.38 16.62 -7.25
CA GLU A 104 -2.61 16.69 -8.04
C GLU A 104 -3.80 17.09 -7.15
N ARG A 105 -4.60 18.08 -7.60
CA ARG A 105 -5.88 18.40 -6.94
C ARG A 105 -6.79 17.16 -7.01
N ALA A 106 -7.40 16.83 -5.87
CA ALA A 106 -8.37 15.75 -5.69
C ALA A 106 -9.57 15.86 -6.63
#